data_AF-A0A0D2KQ35-F1
#
_entry.id   AF-A0A0D2KQ35-F1
#
_cell.length_a   1.000
_cell.length_b   1.000
_cell.length_c   1.000
_cell.angle_alpha   90.00
_cell.angle_beta   90.00
_cell.angle_gamma   90.00
#
_symmetry.space_group_name_H-M   'P 1'
#
loop_
_entity.id
_entity.type
_entity.pdbx_description
1 polymer ?
#
loop_
_entity_poly.entity_id
_entity_poly.type
_entity_poly.pdbx_seq_one_letter_code
_entity_poly.pdbx_strand_id
1 'polypeptide(L)'
;MVQASDDVDDALISNLAARLQHLVDDVERVYTTGSRNVRTVLRRQHINSLHPTSARPLCRLLGEDQLMKALRLLSLKLALFTLARIYDECHVALCRAMAAARKGDVLYEGFSRNPCVDLRRLADQIGLHEGIVQDQIVLETTFEDAAPLRAVWTPVLPMSFDNLSQLHSLSDLLPGERRPCHEYAGIGGGGGSDIISASLLGHLLRPHKKQMDLLISTRTWATGSQGKKGSKLGIKREVYNHGGAVEAHGRPVAGTFRVQNGTTAEGRDLEAIPLQYHSQIFMVLDQGESSSQISEADKADLTEQFHAVLAQAKPPIETVLIVDTGGDVFGADSNGAATPDQDYRVQKAITPLSDEYNLVTVVVAPGVDAPNDAPQKASKAGGVVYKPTKEENLMLLDLLATKYKMDGSDPSRFGKTTLALQARLRGVVGWTSVDLPPYVIDTWENPWNSFVYIRECMSDIILMPTPELLPLIEPAKKKRGL
;
A
#
# COMPACT_ATOMS: atom_id res chain seq x y z
N MET A 1 8.90 -18.07 26.85
CA MET A 1 8.75 -16.82 26.06
C MET A 1 7.68 -15.88 26.60
N VAL A 2 6.61 -16.38 27.24
CA VAL A 2 5.51 -15.54 27.78
C VAL A 2 5.93 -14.69 29.00
N GLN A 3 6.64 -15.25 29.98
CA GLN A 3 7.11 -14.46 31.14
C GLN A 3 8.03 -13.28 30.76
N ALA A 4 8.97 -13.49 29.83
CA ALA A 4 9.87 -12.43 29.37
C ALA A 4 9.17 -11.36 28.50
N SER A 5 7.98 -11.63 27.97
CA SER A 5 7.19 -10.59 27.29
C SER A 5 6.40 -9.74 28.27
N ASP A 6 5.86 -10.35 29.31
CA ASP A 6 5.03 -9.69 30.31
C ASP A 6 5.88 -8.73 31.15
N ASP A 7 7.10 -9.15 31.53
CA ASP A 7 8.07 -8.30 32.24
C ASP A 7 8.46 -7.02 31.46
N VAL A 8 8.53 -7.11 30.12
CA VAL A 8 8.87 -5.96 29.26
C VAL A 8 7.69 -5.00 29.11
N ASP A 9 6.48 -5.53 28.97
CA ASP A 9 5.28 -4.72 28.86
C ASP A 9 4.99 -4.00 30.19
N ASP A 10 5.17 -4.65 31.34
CA ASP A 10 5.02 -4.03 32.67
C ASP A 10 6.01 -2.89 32.91
N ALA A 11 7.28 -3.08 32.51
CA ALA A 11 8.32 -2.06 32.61
C ALA A 11 8.03 -0.87 31.68
N LEU A 12 7.57 -1.12 30.46
CA LEU A 12 7.13 -0.10 29.52
C LEU A 12 5.94 0.70 30.07
N ILE A 13 4.90 0.02 30.56
CA ILE A 13 3.69 0.65 31.09
C ILE A 13 4.05 1.54 32.29
N SER A 14 4.87 1.03 33.21
CA SER A 14 5.36 1.80 34.36
C SER A 14 6.16 3.04 33.93
N ASN A 15 7.01 2.90 32.92
CA ASN A 15 7.76 4.02 32.36
C ASN A 15 6.85 5.07 31.72
N LEU A 16 5.90 4.65 30.90
CA LEU A 16 4.92 5.53 30.25
C LEU A 16 4.06 6.27 31.29
N ALA A 17 3.59 5.57 32.32
CA ALA A 17 2.83 6.15 33.43
C ALA A 17 3.62 7.24 34.15
N ALA A 18 4.88 6.98 34.49
CA ALA A 18 5.76 7.96 35.13
C ALA A 18 6.02 9.19 34.23
N ARG A 19 6.32 8.97 32.93
CA ARG A 19 6.66 10.07 32.00
C ARG A 19 5.43 10.89 31.60
N LEU A 20 4.25 10.28 31.46
CA LEU A 20 3.00 10.96 31.14
C LEU A 20 2.26 11.48 32.39
N GLN A 21 2.71 11.12 33.60
CA GLN A 21 2.07 11.47 34.88
C GLN A 21 0.64 10.95 35.01
N HIS A 22 0.42 9.70 34.60
CA HIS A 22 -0.84 8.97 34.79
C HIS A 22 -0.66 7.80 35.78
N LEU A 23 -1.78 7.29 36.30
CA LEU A 23 -1.77 6.05 37.08
C LEU A 23 -1.40 4.86 36.19
N VAL A 24 -0.66 3.91 36.74
CA VAL A 24 -0.22 2.69 36.04
C VAL A 24 -1.42 1.95 35.47
N ASP A 25 -2.46 1.71 36.28
CA ASP A 25 -3.69 1.02 35.90
C ASP A 25 -4.43 1.70 34.72
N ASP A 26 -4.36 3.03 34.63
CA ASP A 26 -4.96 3.76 33.51
C ASP A 26 -4.18 3.56 32.22
N VAL A 27 -2.85 3.59 32.30
CA VAL A 27 -1.96 3.33 31.16
C VAL A 27 -2.08 1.88 30.70
N GLU A 28 -2.07 0.93 31.63
CA GLU A 28 -2.26 -0.49 31.33
C GLU A 28 -3.58 -0.73 30.60
N ARG A 29 -4.69 -0.19 31.11
CA ARG A 29 -6.01 -0.32 30.48
C ARG A 29 -6.02 0.22 29.05
N VAL A 30 -5.46 1.41 28.81
CA VAL A 30 -5.43 2.01 27.46
C VAL A 30 -4.46 1.28 26.54
N TYR A 31 -3.30 0.85 27.05
CA TYR A 31 -2.30 0.11 26.30
C TYR A 31 -2.86 -1.25 25.84
N THR A 32 -3.44 -2.03 26.75
CA THR A 32 -3.96 -3.38 26.50
C THR A 32 -5.17 -3.40 25.56
N THR A 33 -6.08 -2.43 25.70
CA THR A 33 -7.28 -2.28 24.84
C THR A 33 -7.01 -1.54 23.53
N GLY A 34 -5.84 -0.93 23.39
CA GLY A 34 -5.42 -0.21 22.19
C GLY A 34 -5.10 -1.13 21.00
N SER A 35 -4.90 -0.51 19.83
CA SER A 35 -4.50 -1.21 18.61
C SER A 35 -3.23 -2.03 18.83
N ARG A 36 -3.19 -3.26 18.31
CA ARG A 36 -2.02 -4.17 18.41
C ARG A 36 -0.73 -3.46 18.00
N ASN A 37 -0.77 -2.71 16.91
CA ASN A 37 0.43 -2.08 16.34
C ASN A 37 0.90 -0.85 17.11
N VAL A 38 0.02 -0.17 17.85
CA VAL A 38 0.45 0.85 18.84
C VAL A 38 1.33 0.19 19.90
N ARG A 39 0.90 -0.95 20.45
CA ARG A 39 1.68 -1.72 21.43
C ARG A 39 3.01 -2.20 20.83
N THR A 40 2.96 -2.80 19.64
CA THR A 40 4.17 -3.27 18.94
C THR A 40 5.21 -2.16 18.77
N VAL A 41 4.79 -0.96 18.35
CA VAL A 41 5.70 0.18 18.15
C VAL A 41 6.27 0.71 19.46
N LEU A 42 5.43 0.91 20.48
CA LEU A 42 5.89 1.39 21.79
C LEU A 42 6.87 0.39 22.43
N ARG A 43 6.56 -0.90 22.35
CA ARG A 43 7.43 -1.98 22.83
C ARG A 43 8.75 -2.06 22.08
N ARG A 44 8.72 -1.96 20.74
CA ARG A 44 9.93 -1.90 19.91
C ARG A 44 10.85 -0.76 20.37
N GLN A 45 10.30 0.44 20.52
CA GLN A 45 11.08 1.60 20.95
C GLN A 45 11.69 1.39 22.34
N HIS A 46 10.93 0.84 23.29
CA HIS A 46 11.42 0.56 24.64
C HIS A 46 12.57 -0.46 24.65
N ILE A 47 12.41 -1.59 23.96
CA ILE A 47 13.45 -2.62 23.84
C ILE A 47 14.73 -2.04 23.22
N ASN A 48 14.61 -1.27 22.13
CA ASN A 48 15.76 -0.68 21.44
C ASN A 48 16.49 0.36 22.31
N SER A 49 15.76 1.07 23.18
CA SER A 49 16.35 2.02 24.13
C SER A 49 17.17 1.32 25.22
N LEU A 50 16.76 0.13 25.66
CA LEU A 50 17.47 -0.65 26.68
C LEU A 50 18.66 -1.43 26.11
N HIS A 51 18.52 -1.95 24.89
CA HIS A 51 19.48 -2.88 24.29
C HIS A 51 19.80 -2.52 22.83
N PRO A 52 20.43 -1.36 22.56
CA PRO A 52 20.81 -0.99 21.21
C PRO A 52 21.89 -1.94 20.67
N THR A 53 21.78 -2.30 19.39
CA THR A 53 22.80 -3.11 18.70
C THR A 53 23.12 -2.48 17.35
N SER A 54 24.23 -2.86 16.72
CA SER A 54 24.57 -2.38 15.37
C SER A 54 23.53 -2.78 14.31
N ALA A 55 22.86 -3.93 14.50
CA ALA A 55 21.78 -4.39 13.63
C ALA A 55 20.41 -3.78 13.96
N ARG A 56 20.27 -3.14 15.14
CA ARG A 56 19.06 -2.48 15.64
C ARG A 56 19.44 -1.14 16.28
N PRO A 57 19.90 -0.17 15.47
CA PRO A 57 20.37 1.10 16.00
C PRO A 57 19.21 1.90 16.62
N LEU A 58 19.45 2.49 17.79
CA LEU A 58 18.47 3.39 18.39
C LEU A 58 18.41 4.71 17.60
N CYS A 59 17.22 5.08 17.14
CA CYS A 59 16.96 6.45 16.70
C CYS A 59 16.87 7.36 17.93
N ARG A 60 17.85 8.26 18.12
CA ARG A 60 17.84 9.22 19.23
C ARG A 60 16.81 10.31 18.96
N LEU A 61 16.06 10.68 19.99
CA LEU A 61 14.98 11.64 19.88
C LEU A 61 15.30 12.87 20.72
N LEU A 62 15.76 13.94 20.08
CA LEU A 62 16.06 15.20 20.75
C LEU A 62 14.75 15.91 21.11
N GLY A 63 14.58 16.28 22.39
CA GLY A 63 13.34 16.89 22.87
C GLY A 63 12.23 15.89 23.25
N GLU A 64 12.54 14.60 23.40
CA GLU A 64 11.53 13.61 23.78
C GLU A 64 10.84 13.92 25.12
N ASP A 65 11.57 14.42 26.13
CA ASP A 65 10.94 14.82 27.40
C ASP A 65 9.98 16.01 27.26
N GLN A 66 10.25 16.92 26.31
CA GLN A 66 9.36 18.01 25.98
C GLN A 66 8.11 17.48 25.28
N LEU A 67 8.26 16.52 24.36
CA LEU A 67 7.15 15.81 23.74
C LEU A 67 6.28 15.11 24.80
N MET A 68 6.89 14.37 25.73
CA MET A 68 6.15 13.66 26.78
C MET A 68 5.36 14.64 27.66
N LYS A 69 5.87 15.85 27.93
CA LYS A 69 5.13 16.90 28.64
C LYS A 69 3.95 17.43 27.82
N ALA A 70 4.15 17.67 26.52
CA ALA A 70 3.09 18.16 25.64
C ALA A 70 1.96 17.12 25.46
N LEU A 71 2.31 15.83 25.38
CA LEU A 71 1.33 14.74 25.26
C LEU A 71 0.41 14.59 26.48
N ARG A 72 0.79 15.12 27.65
CA ARG A 72 -0.07 15.13 28.86
C ARG A 72 -1.31 16.01 28.71
N LEU A 73 -1.28 16.92 27.75
CA LEU A 73 -2.43 17.78 27.43
C LEU A 73 -3.51 17.00 26.67
N LEU A 74 -3.17 15.84 26.11
CA LEU A 74 -4.09 15.02 25.34
C LEU A 74 -4.72 13.94 26.22
N SER A 75 -5.87 13.40 25.78
CA SER A 75 -6.39 12.16 26.37
C SER A 75 -5.34 11.04 26.28
N LEU A 76 -5.26 10.19 27.31
CA LEU A 76 -4.24 9.13 27.38
C LEU A 76 -4.23 8.22 26.14
N LYS A 77 -5.40 7.89 25.59
CA LYS A 77 -5.53 7.12 24.34
C LYS A 77 -4.88 7.85 23.16
N LEU A 78 -5.16 9.14 23.00
CA LEU A 78 -4.59 9.95 21.92
C LEU A 78 -3.09 10.19 22.14
N ALA A 79 -2.65 10.35 23.39
CA ALA A 79 -1.24 10.49 23.74
C ALA A 79 -0.42 9.25 23.33
N LEU A 80 -0.85 8.05 23.72
CA LEU A 80 -0.17 6.81 23.36
C LEU A 80 -0.20 6.55 21.84
N PHE A 81 -1.32 6.85 21.19
CA PHE A 81 -1.45 6.72 19.75
C PHE A 81 -0.51 7.68 18.98
N THR A 82 -0.46 8.96 19.39
CA THR A 82 0.42 9.97 18.79
C THR A 82 1.89 9.65 19.03
N LEU A 83 2.25 9.20 20.24
CA LEU A 83 3.61 8.77 20.56
C LEU A 83 4.05 7.63 19.65
N ALA A 84 3.21 6.61 19.48
CA ALA A 84 3.49 5.50 18.59
C ALA A 84 3.64 5.94 17.13
N ARG A 85 2.79 6.87 16.64
CA ARG A 85 2.94 7.44 15.29
C ARG A 85 4.30 8.09 15.07
N ILE A 86 4.76 8.90 16.03
CA ILE A 86 6.07 9.58 15.96
C ILE A 86 7.20 8.55 15.93
N TYR A 87 7.17 7.55 16.82
CA TYR A 87 8.19 6.50 16.86
C TYR A 87 8.20 5.65 15.58
N ASP A 88 7.05 5.36 14.99
CA ASP A 88 6.98 4.57 13.76
C ASP A 88 7.55 5.34 12.56
N GLU A 89 7.23 6.63 12.43
CA GLU A 89 7.77 7.47 11.36
C GLU A 89 9.31 7.56 11.44
N CYS A 90 9.85 7.75 12.65
CA CYS A 90 11.31 7.79 12.86
C CYS A 90 11.98 6.45 12.53
N HIS A 91 11.36 5.33 12.93
CA HIS A 91 11.87 3.98 12.65
C HIS A 91 11.88 3.66 11.15
N VAL A 92 10.78 3.98 10.46
CA VAL A 92 10.64 3.77 9.01
C VAL A 92 11.67 4.60 8.25
N ALA A 93 11.84 5.86 8.61
CA ALA A 93 12.86 6.73 8.01
C ALA A 93 14.28 6.18 8.24
N LEU A 94 14.57 5.66 9.43
CA LEU A 94 15.88 5.08 9.75
C LEU A 94 16.16 3.85 8.89
N CYS A 95 15.18 2.94 8.77
CA CYS A 95 15.33 1.75 7.94
C CYS A 95 15.51 2.11 6.46
N ARG A 96 14.78 3.12 5.95
CA ARG A 96 14.96 3.65 4.59
C ARG A 96 16.37 4.22 4.37
N ALA A 97 16.86 5.03 5.31
CA ALA A 97 18.22 5.58 5.25
C ALA A 97 19.29 4.49 5.26
N MET A 98 19.15 3.47 6.12
CA MET A 98 20.07 2.32 6.15
C MET A 98 20.03 1.50 4.85
N ALA A 99 18.86 1.33 4.25
CA ALA A 99 18.71 0.66 2.96
C ALA A 99 19.34 1.48 1.82
N ALA A 100 19.16 2.80 1.82
CA ALA A 100 19.74 3.72 0.84
C ALA A 100 21.28 3.76 0.95
N ALA A 101 21.82 3.83 2.17
CA ALA A 101 23.26 3.80 2.43
C ALA A 101 23.91 2.49 1.93
N ARG A 102 23.24 1.33 2.12
CA ARG A 102 23.69 0.05 1.55
C ARG A 102 23.75 0.04 0.02
N LYS A 103 22.96 0.90 -0.64
CA LYS A 103 22.96 1.09 -2.10
C LYS A 103 23.90 2.21 -2.56
N GLY A 104 24.65 2.84 -1.66
CA GLY A 104 25.58 3.92 -1.96
C GLY A 104 24.93 5.30 -2.16
N ASP A 105 23.69 5.50 -1.72
CA ASP A 105 23.03 6.80 -1.79
C ASP A 105 23.52 7.74 -0.66
N VAL A 106 24.05 8.90 -1.07
CA VAL A 106 24.69 9.89 -0.20
C VAL A 106 23.65 10.79 0.50
N LEU A 107 22.43 10.89 -0.03
CA LEU A 107 21.40 11.83 0.47
C LEU A 107 20.98 11.56 1.93
N TYR A 108 21.21 10.34 2.43
CA TYR A 108 20.85 9.94 3.80
C TYR A 108 22.06 9.59 4.66
N GLU A 109 23.27 9.91 4.19
CA GLU A 109 24.50 9.48 4.84
C GLU A 109 24.65 10.06 6.26
N GLY A 110 24.23 11.32 6.48
CA GLY A 110 24.23 11.95 7.79
C GLY A 110 23.33 11.23 8.81
N PHE A 111 22.10 10.92 8.43
CA PHE A 111 21.15 10.22 9.31
C PHE A 111 21.52 8.75 9.54
N SER A 112 22.12 8.08 8.54
CA SER A 112 22.63 6.71 8.74
C SER A 112 23.81 6.66 9.72
N ARG A 113 24.65 7.70 9.78
CA ARG A 113 25.81 7.79 10.70
C ARG A 113 25.41 8.25 12.09
N ASN A 114 24.49 9.20 12.17
CA ASN A 114 23.97 9.76 13.42
C ASN A 114 22.43 9.76 13.39
N PRO A 115 21.79 8.62 13.73
CA PRO A 115 20.33 8.51 13.70
C PRO A 115 19.72 9.33 14.83
N CYS A 116 19.43 10.59 14.55
CA CYS A 116 18.88 11.55 15.51
C CYS A 116 17.79 12.39 14.83
N VAL A 117 16.63 12.51 15.49
CA VAL A 117 15.50 13.33 15.04
C VAL A 117 15.19 14.38 16.10
N ASP A 118 15.10 15.64 15.70
CA ASP A 118 14.63 16.73 16.57
C ASP A 118 13.10 16.78 16.62
N LEU A 119 12.55 16.63 17.83
CA LEU A 119 11.11 16.65 18.13
C LEU A 119 10.65 17.94 18.81
N ARG A 120 11.55 18.88 19.14
CA ARG A 120 11.21 20.06 19.96
C ARG A 120 10.11 20.90 19.33
N ARG A 121 10.24 21.19 18.02
CA ARG A 121 9.22 21.95 17.26
C ARG A 121 7.87 21.25 17.24
N LEU A 122 7.86 19.93 17.02
CA LEU A 122 6.66 19.11 17.03
C LEU A 122 5.96 19.17 18.40
N ALA A 123 6.73 19.05 19.49
CA ALA A 123 6.23 19.11 20.85
C ALA A 123 5.66 20.49 21.22
N ASP A 124 6.35 21.57 20.84
CA ASP A 124 5.89 22.95 21.07
C ASP A 124 4.52 23.21 20.44
N GLN A 125 4.30 22.72 19.23
CA GLN A 125 3.04 22.94 18.53
C GLN A 125 1.85 22.19 19.16
N ILE A 126 2.07 20.99 19.72
CA ILE A 126 1.02 20.30 20.50
C ILE A 126 0.59 21.16 21.69
N GLY A 127 1.55 21.80 22.37
CA GLY A 127 1.28 22.69 23.50
C GLY A 127 0.47 23.95 23.16
N LEU A 128 0.42 24.33 21.88
CA LEU A 128 -0.31 25.49 21.39
C LEU A 128 -1.67 25.12 20.80
N HIS A 129 -1.79 23.93 20.17
CA HIS A 129 -2.99 23.50 19.49
C HIS A 129 -3.14 21.98 19.54
N GLU A 130 -3.99 21.47 20.44
CA GLU A 130 -4.23 20.01 20.60
C GLU A 130 -4.68 19.33 19.30
N GLY A 131 -5.41 20.05 18.44
CA GLY A 131 -5.90 19.55 17.15
C GLY A 131 -4.81 19.22 16.13
N ILE A 132 -3.57 19.72 16.33
CA ILE A 132 -2.48 19.54 15.37
C ILE A 132 -2.06 18.08 15.23
N VAL A 133 -2.38 17.22 16.20
CA VAL A 133 -2.10 15.78 16.09
C VAL A 133 -2.90 15.08 14.99
N GLN A 134 -3.89 15.76 14.40
CA GLN A 134 -4.58 15.29 13.19
C GLN A 134 -3.77 15.50 11.91
N ASP A 135 -2.69 16.28 11.96
CA ASP A 135 -1.81 16.52 10.84
C ASP A 135 -0.85 15.33 10.59
N GLN A 136 -0.21 15.34 9.43
CA GLN A 136 0.84 14.39 9.05
C GLN A 136 2.14 14.74 9.76
N ILE A 137 2.88 13.73 10.20
CA ILE A 137 4.24 13.89 10.68
C ILE A 137 5.16 13.77 9.46
N VAL A 138 5.99 14.78 9.22
CA VAL A 138 7.00 14.78 8.15
C VAL A 138 8.38 14.99 8.77
N LEU A 139 9.38 14.26 8.26
CA LEU A 139 10.77 14.44 8.65
C LEU A 139 11.49 15.28 7.59
N GLU A 140 11.88 16.50 7.97
CA GLU A 140 12.64 17.42 7.13
C GLU A 140 14.14 17.26 7.38
N THR A 141 14.96 17.34 6.32
CA THR A 141 16.41 17.44 6.47
C THR A 141 16.80 18.77 7.09
N THR A 142 17.80 18.73 7.97
CA THR A 142 18.38 19.92 8.59
C THR A 142 19.84 20.08 8.16
N PHE A 143 20.39 21.27 8.41
CA PHE A 143 21.82 21.54 8.26
C PHE A 143 22.61 21.28 9.57
N GLU A 144 21.97 20.70 10.60
CA GLU A 144 22.59 20.47 11.91
C GLU A 144 23.12 19.03 12.01
N ASP A 145 24.43 18.87 12.09
CA ASP A 145 25.08 17.54 12.22
C ASP A 145 24.61 16.74 13.45
N ALA A 146 24.19 17.45 14.50
CA ALA A 146 23.73 16.84 15.75
C ALA A 146 22.34 16.17 15.63
N ALA A 147 21.49 16.67 14.72
CA ALA A 147 20.12 16.23 14.49
C ALA A 147 19.77 16.41 12.99
N PRO A 148 20.22 15.49 12.12
CA PRO A 148 20.13 15.66 10.67
C PRO A 148 18.69 15.66 10.15
N LEU A 149 17.72 15.22 10.95
CA LEU A 149 16.30 15.30 10.66
C LEU A 149 15.54 16.05 11.77
N ARG A 150 14.47 16.73 11.39
CA ARG A 150 13.51 17.36 12.31
C ARG A 150 12.10 16.93 11.96
N ALA A 151 11.34 16.53 12.97
CA ALA A 151 9.93 16.21 12.81
C ALA A 151 9.07 17.47 12.86
N VAL A 152 8.13 17.59 11.93
CA VAL A 152 7.17 18.71 11.85
C VAL A 152 5.76 18.19 11.54
N TRP A 153 4.76 18.99 11.92
CA TRP A 153 3.38 18.79 11.53
C TRP A 153 3.10 19.46 10.18
N THR A 154 2.51 18.70 9.26
CA THR A 154 2.06 19.19 7.96
C THR A 154 0.57 18.86 7.79
N PRO A 155 -0.29 19.85 7.46
CA PRO A 155 -1.71 19.60 7.29
C PRO A 155 -1.98 18.46 6.30
N VAL A 156 -2.87 17.54 6.68
CA VAL A 156 -3.35 16.52 5.75
C VAL A 156 -4.28 17.20 4.76
N LEU A 157 -3.82 17.34 3.51
CA LEU A 157 -4.62 17.97 2.46
C LEU A 157 -5.90 17.16 2.21
N PRO A 158 -7.08 17.80 2.16
CA PRO A 158 -8.31 17.14 1.75
C PRO A 158 -8.16 16.54 0.35
N MET A 159 -8.76 15.37 0.15
CA MET A 159 -8.86 14.72 -1.16
C MET A 159 -10.31 14.29 -1.34
N SER A 160 -10.93 14.75 -2.42
CA SER A 160 -12.29 14.39 -2.81
C SER A 160 -12.34 14.26 -4.33
N PHE A 161 -13.18 13.35 -4.79
CA PHE A 161 -13.50 13.12 -6.20
C PHE A 161 -14.94 13.54 -6.53
N ASP A 162 -15.57 14.34 -5.67
CA ASP A 162 -16.94 14.86 -5.89
C ASP A 162 -17.05 15.81 -7.09
N ASN A 163 -15.92 16.28 -7.62
CA ASN A 163 -15.86 17.04 -8.86
C ASN A 163 -16.03 16.18 -10.13
N LEU A 164 -15.98 14.85 -10.00
CA LEU A 164 -16.24 13.93 -11.11
C LEU A 164 -17.74 13.70 -11.29
N SER A 165 -18.14 13.36 -12.52
CA SER A 165 -19.49 12.87 -12.77
C SER A 165 -19.74 11.57 -12.00
N GLN A 166 -20.91 11.45 -11.36
CA GLN A 166 -21.27 10.23 -10.65
C GLN A 166 -21.80 9.17 -11.62
N LEU A 167 -21.24 7.96 -11.54
CA LEU A 167 -21.81 6.77 -12.15
C LEU A 167 -22.90 6.23 -11.22
N HIS A 168 -24.16 6.23 -11.66
CA HIS A 168 -25.28 5.83 -10.82
C HIS A 168 -25.47 4.31 -10.75
N SER A 169 -25.07 3.58 -11.80
CA SER A 169 -25.12 2.13 -11.80
C SER A 169 -23.94 1.51 -12.55
N LEU A 170 -23.43 0.39 -12.04
CA LEU A 170 -22.43 -0.40 -12.78
C LEU A 170 -23.03 -1.12 -14.00
N SER A 171 -24.36 -1.13 -14.19
CA SER A 171 -24.97 -1.58 -15.44
C SER A 171 -24.77 -0.60 -16.60
N ASP A 172 -24.50 0.67 -16.30
CA ASP A 172 -24.28 1.70 -17.30
C ASP A 172 -22.94 1.48 -18.01
N LEU A 173 -22.69 2.25 -19.08
CA LEU A 173 -21.41 2.22 -19.77
C LEU A 173 -20.32 2.76 -18.84
N LEU A 174 -19.27 1.95 -18.64
CA LEU A 174 -18.08 2.41 -17.94
C LEU A 174 -17.31 3.39 -18.83
N PRO A 175 -16.55 4.34 -18.25
CA PRO A 175 -15.79 5.29 -19.06
C PRO A 175 -14.77 4.55 -19.93
N GLY A 176 -14.84 4.77 -21.24
CA GLY A 176 -14.02 4.06 -22.23
C GLY A 176 -14.79 2.96 -23.00
N GLU A 177 -15.97 2.54 -22.52
CA GLU A 177 -16.83 1.60 -23.25
C GLU A 177 -17.60 2.30 -24.37
N ARG A 178 -17.57 1.70 -25.56
CA ARG A 178 -18.31 2.22 -26.73
C ARG A 178 -19.73 1.66 -26.85
N ARG A 179 -20.01 0.54 -26.19
CA ARG A 179 -21.27 -0.20 -26.24
C ARG A 179 -21.43 -1.04 -24.96
N PRO A 180 -22.65 -1.50 -24.62
CA PRO A 180 -22.85 -2.35 -23.46
C PRO A 180 -22.02 -3.64 -23.57
N CYS A 181 -21.19 -3.91 -22.57
CA CYS A 181 -20.32 -5.07 -22.50
C CYS A 181 -20.70 -5.97 -21.34
N HIS A 182 -20.53 -7.28 -21.53
CA HIS A 182 -20.89 -8.32 -20.56
C HIS A 182 -19.65 -9.05 -20.03
N GLU A 183 -18.62 -9.24 -20.85
CA GLU A 183 -17.44 -10.04 -20.49
C GLU A 183 -16.24 -9.14 -20.19
N TYR A 184 -15.74 -9.26 -18.95
CA TYR A 184 -14.69 -8.41 -18.40
C TYR A 184 -13.49 -9.25 -17.96
N ALA A 185 -12.31 -8.65 -18.04
CA ALA A 185 -11.11 -9.14 -17.36
C ALA A 185 -10.60 -8.09 -16.36
N GLY A 186 -10.04 -8.54 -15.24
CA GLY A 186 -9.42 -7.67 -14.24
C GLY A 186 -7.90 -7.87 -14.18
N ILE A 187 -7.13 -6.82 -14.42
CA ILE A 187 -5.67 -6.81 -14.25
C ILE A 187 -5.35 -6.06 -12.96
N GLY A 188 -4.73 -6.74 -11.99
CA GLY A 188 -4.09 -6.04 -10.88
C GLY A 188 -2.80 -5.37 -11.36
N GLY A 189 -2.77 -4.04 -11.33
CA GLY A 189 -1.69 -3.20 -11.86
C GLY A 189 -0.35 -3.38 -11.16
N GLY A 190 -0.35 -3.61 -9.85
CA GLY A 190 0.86 -3.73 -9.06
C GLY A 190 0.80 -4.78 -7.94
N GLY A 191 0.76 -4.31 -6.70
CA GLY A 191 0.98 -5.09 -5.49
C GLY A 191 -0.03 -6.21 -5.22
N GLY A 192 0.19 -6.93 -4.12
CA GLY A 192 -0.68 -8.01 -3.63
C GLY A 192 -2.17 -7.66 -3.54
N SER A 193 -2.47 -6.40 -3.23
CA SER A 193 -3.83 -5.88 -3.04
C SER A 193 -4.64 -5.72 -4.32
N ASP A 194 -4.00 -5.51 -5.46
CA ASP A 194 -4.72 -5.05 -6.65
C ASP A 194 -5.53 -6.17 -7.29
N ILE A 195 -5.03 -7.40 -7.20
CA ILE A 195 -5.80 -8.58 -7.61
C ILE A 195 -6.99 -8.86 -6.69
N ILE A 196 -6.88 -8.52 -5.40
CA ILE A 196 -8.01 -8.57 -4.46
C ILE A 196 -9.06 -7.53 -4.88
N SER A 197 -8.64 -6.30 -5.16
CA SER A 197 -9.51 -5.22 -5.60
C SER A 197 -10.18 -5.53 -6.95
N ALA A 198 -9.46 -6.15 -7.88
CA ALA A 198 -10.04 -6.65 -9.11
C ALA A 198 -11.15 -7.68 -8.80
N SER A 199 -10.88 -8.66 -7.95
CA SER A 199 -11.91 -9.61 -7.54
C SER A 199 -13.13 -8.95 -6.91
N LEU A 200 -12.94 -7.95 -6.05
CA LEU A 200 -14.04 -7.17 -5.45
C LEU A 200 -14.91 -6.49 -6.50
N LEU A 201 -14.31 -5.87 -7.52
CA LEU A 201 -15.03 -5.28 -8.65
C LEU A 201 -15.83 -6.36 -9.41
N GLY A 202 -15.28 -7.56 -9.58
CA GLY A 202 -15.99 -8.68 -10.20
C GLY A 202 -17.25 -9.08 -9.43
N HIS A 203 -17.21 -9.01 -8.10
CA HIS A 203 -18.39 -9.22 -7.26
C HIS A 203 -19.41 -8.09 -7.40
N LEU A 204 -18.98 -6.83 -7.51
CA LEU A 204 -19.86 -5.68 -7.73
C LEU A 204 -20.52 -5.69 -9.11
N LEU A 205 -19.82 -6.15 -10.15
CA LEU A 205 -20.32 -6.22 -11.53
C LEU A 205 -21.39 -7.30 -11.73
N ARG A 206 -21.27 -8.42 -11.01
CA ARG A 206 -22.12 -9.62 -11.21
C ARG A 206 -23.63 -9.36 -11.07
N PRO A 207 -24.12 -8.62 -10.05
CA PRO A 207 -25.53 -8.22 -9.98
C PRO A 207 -26.05 -7.47 -11.21
N HIS A 208 -25.16 -6.79 -11.94
CA HIS A 208 -25.47 -6.01 -13.14
C HIS A 208 -25.31 -6.81 -14.44
N LYS A 209 -25.23 -8.14 -14.37
CA LYS A 209 -25.05 -9.05 -15.52
C LYS A 209 -23.75 -8.82 -16.30
N LYS A 210 -22.74 -8.27 -15.62
CA LYS A 210 -21.37 -8.12 -16.11
C LYS A 210 -20.51 -9.17 -15.41
N GLN A 211 -19.86 -10.04 -16.18
CA GLN A 211 -19.07 -11.16 -15.69
C GLN A 211 -17.58 -10.83 -15.78
N MET A 212 -16.87 -10.98 -14.67
CA MET A 212 -15.41 -10.88 -14.63
C MET A 212 -14.85 -12.12 -13.95
N ASP A 213 -14.53 -13.13 -14.76
CA ASP A 213 -14.00 -14.42 -14.31
C ASP A 213 -12.49 -14.57 -14.60
N LEU A 214 -11.97 -13.79 -15.56
CA LEU A 214 -10.54 -13.75 -15.85
C LEU A 214 -9.85 -12.66 -15.02
N LEU A 215 -8.88 -13.07 -14.20
CA LEU A 215 -8.04 -12.17 -13.43
C LEU A 215 -6.55 -12.37 -13.77
N ILE A 216 -5.82 -11.26 -13.90
CA ILE A 216 -4.37 -11.23 -14.15
C ILE A 216 -3.69 -10.52 -12.99
N SER A 217 -2.88 -11.24 -12.24
CA SER A 217 -2.05 -10.68 -11.17
C SER A 217 -0.69 -10.29 -11.72
N THR A 218 -0.44 -8.99 -11.91
CA THR A 218 0.91 -8.52 -12.26
C THR A 218 1.82 -8.55 -11.04
N ARG A 219 3.07 -8.97 -11.23
CA ARG A 219 4.06 -9.12 -10.18
C ARG A 219 5.42 -8.75 -10.74
N THR A 220 6.25 -8.05 -9.97
CA THR A 220 7.65 -7.80 -10.36
C THR A 220 8.42 -9.12 -10.59
N TRP A 221 9.29 -9.16 -11.60
CA TRP A 221 10.17 -10.31 -11.84
C TRP A 221 11.14 -10.54 -10.70
N ALA A 222 11.69 -9.47 -10.12
CA ALA A 222 12.50 -9.54 -8.93
C ALA A 222 11.64 -9.43 -7.66
N THR A 223 12.01 -10.15 -6.60
CA THR A 223 11.34 -10.05 -5.30
C THR A 223 11.54 -8.65 -4.69
N GLY A 224 10.48 -7.84 -4.70
CA GLY A 224 10.55 -6.40 -4.40
C GLY A 224 10.45 -5.99 -2.93
N SER A 225 9.89 -6.80 -2.02
CA SER A 225 9.94 -6.57 -0.57
C SER A 225 9.29 -7.70 0.25
N GLN A 226 9.90 -7.99 1.40
CA GLN A 226 9.33 -8.64 2.59
C GLN A 226 8.45 -9.88 2.35
N GLY A 227 9.12 -11.01 2.16
CA GLY A 227 8.51 -12.28 2.56
C GLY A 227 8.85 -12.60 4.03
N LYS A 228 8.43 -13.79 4.47
CA LYS A 228 8.73 -14.31 5.81
C LYS A 228 10.26 -14.36 6.03
N LYS A 229 10.69 -14.45 7.30
CA LYS A 229 12.12 -14.56 7.67
C LYS A 229 12.82 -15.61 6.78
N GLY A 230 13.79 -15.16 5.97
CA GLY A 230 14.51 -15.99 5.00
C GLY A 230 14.24 -15.66 3.52
N SER A 231 13.23 -14.84 3.21
CA SER A 231 13.00 -14.37 1.84
C SER A 231 14.14 -13.46 1.37
N LYS A 232 14.70 -13.77 0.21
CA LYS A 232 15.77 -12.97 -0.41
C LYS A 232 15.15 -11.84 -1.22
N LEU A 233 15.66 -10.62 -1.04
CA LEU A 233 15.29 -9.45 -1.84
C LEU A 233 16.10 -9.41 -3.13
N GLY A 234 15.47 -8.98 -4.22
CA GLY A 234 16.16 -8.77 -5.50
C GLY A 234 16.55 -10.04 -6.26
N ILE A 235 16.04 -11.22 -5.85
CA ILE A 235 16.21 -12.46 -6.63
C ILE A 235 15.04 -12.64 -7.61
N LYS A 236 15.24 -13.46 -8.63
CA LYS A 236 14.16 -13.91 -9.53
C LYS A 236 13.03 -14.52 -8.71
N ARG A 237 11.80 -14.07 -8.98
CA ARG A 237 10.57 -14.65 -8.46
C ARG A 237 10.30 -15.95 -9.21
N GLU A 238 10.53 -17.05 -8.54
CA GLU A 238 10.14 -18.38 -9.02
C GLU A 238 8.68 -18.65 -8.63
N VAL A 239 7.93 -19.28 -9.54
CA VAL A 239 6.54 -19.69 -9.33
C VAL A 239 6.49 -21.21 -9.37
N TYR A 240 5.91 -21.83 -8.35
CA TYR A 240 5.87 -23.28 -8.17
C TYR A 240 4.44 -23.80 -8.21
N ASN A 241 4.27 -25.07 -8.59
CA ASN A 241 2.98 -25.77 -8.60
C ASN A 241 1.87 -25.04 -9.39
N HIS A 242 2.25 -24.32 -10.45
CA HIS A 242 1.33 -23.62 -11.33
C HIS A 242 0.76 -24.57 -12.41
N GLY A 243 -0.35 -24.20 -13.01
CA GLY A 243 -1.07 -24.98 -14.03
C GLY A 243 -0.45 -24.90 -15.43
N GLY A 244 0.86 -24.67 -15.54
CA GLY A 244 1.57 -24.40 -16.80
C GLY A 244 1.75 -22.92 -17.11
N ALA A 245 2.52 -22.64 -18.15
CA ALA A 245 2.64 -21.31 -18.76
C ALA A 245 1.52 -21.09 -19.77
N VAL A 246 1.23 -19.83 -20.12
CA VAL A 246 0.29 -19.52 -21.20
C VAL A 246 0.96 -19.84 -22.53
N GLU A 247 0.23 -20.47 -23.45
CA GLU A 247 0.72 -20.77 -24.79
C GLU A 247 0.10 -19.81 -25.82
N ALA A 248 0.95 -19.23 -26.67
CA ALA A 248 0.56 -18.47 -27.84
C ALA A 248 1.22 -19.11 -29.07
N HIS A 249 0.43 -19.39 -30.11
CA HIS A 249 0.90 -20.03 -31.36
C HIS A 249 1.71 -21.33 -31.12
N GLY A 250 1.30 -22.13 -30.12
CA GLY A 250 1.95 -23.40 -29.79
C GLY A 250 3.31 -23.26 -29.09
N ARG A 251 3.62 -22.07 -28.54
CA ARG A 251 4.83 -21.82 -27.75
C ARG A 251 4.48 -21.20 -26.40
N PRO A 252 5.17 -21.56 -25.31
CA PRO A 252 4.96 -20.92 -24.02
C PRO A 252 5.44 -19.47 -24.05
N VAL A 253 4.64 -18.55 -23.52
CA VAL A 253 4.97 -17.14 -23.35
C VAL A 253 5.67 -16.98 -21.99
N ALA A 254 6.94 -16.56 -22.02
CA ALA A 254 7.76 -16.45 -20.82
C ALA A 254 7.14 -15.50 -19.78
N GLY A 255 7.32 -15.83 -18.50
CA GLY A 255 6.83 -15.01 -17.38
C GLY A 255 5.31 -15.03 -17.17
N THR A 256 4.57 -15.91 -17.86
CA THR A 256 3.13 -16.12 -17.63
C THR A 256 2.89 -17.45 -16.91
N PHE A 257 1.97 -17.47 -15.96
CA PHE A 257 1.68 -18.66 -15.15
C PHE A 257 0.18 -18.78 -14.89
N ARG A 258 -0.41 -19.95 -15.15
CA ARG A 258 -1.78 -20.23 -14.71
C ARG A 258 -1.80 -20.55 -13.22
N VAL A 259 -2.53 -19.77 -12.44
CA VAL A 259 -2.64 -19.96 -11.00
C VAL A 259 -3.71 -21.01 -10.71
N GLN A 260 -3.39 -21.96 -9.84
CA GLN A 260 -4.31 -23.00 -9.38
C GLN A 260 -4.17 -23.19 -7.86
N ASN A 261 -5.00 -24.05 -7.28
CA ASN A 261 -4.88 -24.38 -5.87
C ASN A 261 -3.49 -24.98 -5.57
N GLY A 262 -2.79 -24.45 -4.57
CA GLY A 262 -1.43 -24.85 -4.20
C GLY A 262 -0.31 -24.17 -4.99
N THR A 263 -0.60 -23.26 -5.93
CA THR A 263 0.43 -22.43 -6.56
C THR A 263 1.07 -21.51 -5.52
N THR A 264 2.41 -21.48 -5.48
CA THR A 264 3.19 -20.63 -4.58
C THR A 264 4.24 -19.85 -5.39
N ALA A 265 4.80 -18.78 -4.82
CA ALA A 265 5.90 -18.06 -5.45
C ALA A 265 6.86 -17.47 -4.41
N GLU A 266 8.09 -17.24 -4.84
CA GLU A 266 9.11 -16.55 -4.06
C GLU A 266 8.69 -15.09 -3.75
N GLY A 267 9.06 -14.64 -2.55
CA GLY A 267 8.68 -13.33 -2.02
C GLY A 267 7.40 -13.39 -1.19
N ARG A 268 6.43 -12.54 -1.49
CA ARG A 268 5.13 -12.55 -0.79
C ARG A 268 4.27 -13.70 -1.28
N ASP A 269 3.66 -14.39 -0.32
CA ASP A 269 2.74 -15.49 -0.56
C ASP A 269 1.64 -15.07 -1.54
N LEU A 270 1.39 -15.90 -2.56
CA LEU A 270 0.30 -15.75 -3.53
C LEU A 270 -1.09 -15.97 -2.92
N GLU A 271 -1.15 -16.26 -1.62
CA GLU A 271 -2.35 -16.65 -0.89
C GLU A 271 -3.44 -15.57 -0.89
N ALA A 272 -3.11 -14.33 -1.27
CA ALA A 272 -4.07 -13.25 -1.52
C ALA A 272 -4.80 -13.33 -2.87
N ILE A 273 -4.73 -14.43 -3.63
CA ILE A 273 -5.47 -14.57 -4.87
C ILE A 273 -6.78 -15.36 -4.63
N PRO A 274 -7.97 -14.80 -4.91
CA PRO A 274 -9.26 -15.39 -4.55
C PRO A 274 -9.70 -16.53 -5.51
N LEU A 275 -8.92 -17.61 -5.57
CA LEU A 275 -9.09 -18.77 -6.46
C LEU A 275 -10.48 -19.42 -6.40
N GLN A 276 -11.17 -19.32 -5.26
CA GLN A 276 -12.50 -19.92 -5.09
C GLN A 276 -13.63 -19.16 -5.78
N TYR A 277 -13.36 -17.97 -6.34
CA TYR A 277 -14.38 -17.12 -6.95
C TYR A 277 -14.20 -16.87 -8.45
N HIS A 278 -13.06 -17.29 -9.01
CA HIS A 278 -12.67 -17.05 -10.39
C HIS A 278 -12.01 -18.31 -10.95
N SER A 279 -12.45 -18.75 -12.13
CA SER A 279 -11.95 -19.98 -12.76
C SER A 279 -10.71 -19.75 -13.62
N GLN A 280 -10.43 -18.50 -13.98
CA GLN A 280 -9.36 -18.10 -14.89
C GLN A 280 -8.44 -17.08 -14.21
N ILE A 281 -7.44 -17.58 -13.50
CA ILE A 281 -6.47 -16.71 -12.82
C ILE A 281 -5.09 -16.95 -13.39
N PHE A 282 -4.42 -15.86 -13.74
CA PHE A 282 -3.06 -15.86 -14.26
C PHE A 282 -2.16 -14.92 -13.46
N MET A 283 -0.87 -15.23 -13.46
CA MET A 283 0.17 -14.33 -12.99
C MET A 283 1.07 -13.96 -14.15
N VAL A 284 1.45 -12.68 -14.20
CA VAL A 284 2.38 -12.14 -15.17
C VAL A 284 3.56 -11.50 -14.44
N LEU A 285 4.78 -11.84 -14.85
CA LEU A 285 6.01 -11.29 -14.29
C LEU A 285 6.54 -10.14 -15.13
N ASP A 286 6.41 -8.93 -14.60
CA ASP A 286 6.91 -7.69 -15.17
C ASP A 286 8.41 -7.51 -14.91
N GLN A 287 9.18 -7.37 -15.99
CA GLN A 287 10.63 -7.31 -15.99
C GLN A 287 11.21 -5.89 -15.96
N GLY A 288 10.37 -4.85 -16.03
CA GLY A 288 10.83 -3.48 -16.26
C GLY A 288 11.71 -2.88 -15.16
N GLU A 289 11.58 -3.38 -13.92
CA GLU A 289 12.39 -2.95 -12.76
C GLU A 289 13.68 -3.75 -12.57
N SER A 290 13.90 -4.82 -13.34
CA SER A 290 15.05 -5.69 -13.14
C SER A 290 16.34 -5.03 -13.62
N SER A 291 17.26 -4.78 -12.69
CA SER A 291 18.65 -4.41 -13.00
C SER A 291 19.54 -5.62 -13.32
N SER A 292 19.03 -6.84 -13.13
CA SER A 292 19.77 -8.09 -13.35
C SER A 292 19.72 -8.50 -14.82
N GLN A 293 20.79 -9.13 -15.32
CA GLN A 293 20.76 -9.75 -16.65
C GLN A 293 19.72 -10.87 -16.68
N ILE A 294 18.66 -10.69 -17.48
CA ILE A 294 17.63 -11.69 -17.72
C ILE A 294 18.08 -12.55 -18.90
N SER A 295 18.06 -13.88 -18.72
CA SER A 295 18.42 -14.82 -19.78
C SER A 295 17.48 -14.67 -20.99
N GLU A 296 17.97 -14.90 -22.22
CA GLU A 296 17.12 -14.79 -23.42
C GLU A 296 15.88 -15.69 -23.36
N ALA A 297 15.98 -16.86 -22.70
CA ALA A 297 14.86 -17.78 -22.52
C ALA A 297 13.79 -17.26 -21.55
N ASP A 298 14.16 -16.36 -20.64
CA ASP A 298 13.25 -15.76 -19.66
C ASP A 298 12.72 -14.40 -20.10
N LYS A 299 13.32 -13.74 -21.11
CA LYS A 299 12.88 -12.42 -21.56
C LYS A 299 11.44 -12.46 -22.04
N ALA A 300 10.65 -11.50 -21.59
CA ALA A 300 9.25 -11.38 -21.96
C ALA A 300 8.86 -9.92 -22.18
N ASP A 301 8.03 -9.68 -23.19
CA ASP A 301 7.36 -8.39 -23.38
C ASP A 301 6.01 -8.39 -22.65
N LEU A 302 5.77 -7.35 -21.85
CA LEU A 302 4.57 -7.27 -21.02
C LEU A 302 3.28 -7.15 -21.85
N THR A 303 3.35 -6.54 -23.04
CA THR A 303 2.21 -6.44 -23.97
C THR A 303 1.87 -7.82 -24.52
N GLU A 304 2.88 -8.57 -24.97
CA GLU A 304 2.72 -9.94 -25.45
C GLU A 304 2.14 -10.86 -24.37
N GLN A 305 2.64 -10.74 -23.14
CA GLN A 305 2.11 -11.49 -21.99
C GLN A 305 0.62 -11.24 -21.77
N PHE A 306 0.19 -9.97 -21.72
CA PHE A 306 -1.23 -9.64 -21.53
C PHE A 306 -2.10 -10.10 -22.70
N HIS A 307 -1.65 -9.88 -23.94
CA HIS A 307 -2.39 -10.34 -25.12
C HIS A 307 -2.60 -11.86 -25.09
N ALA A 308 -1.53 -12.61 -24.82
CA ALA A 308 -1.59 -14.07 -24.76
C ALA A 308 -2.53 -14.59 -23.65
N VAL A 309 -2.51 -13.95 -22.47
CA VAL A 309 -3.40 -14.32 -21.36
C VAL A 309 -4.86 -14.01 -21.70
N LEU A 310 -5.15 -12.79 -22.20
CA LEU A 310 -6.52 -12.38 -22.55
C LEU A 310 -7.11 -13.26 -23.65
N ALA A 311 -6.29 -13.71 -24.61
CA ALA A 311 -6.70 -14.63 -25.67
C ALA A 311 -7.09 -16.04 -25.16
N GLN A 312 -6.75 -16.41 -23.92
CA GLN A 312 -7.20 -17.67 -23.32
C GLN A 312 -8.67 -17.63 -22.86
N ALA A 313 -9.25 -16.43 -22.76
CA ALA A 313 -10.55 -16.23 -22.17
C ALA A 313 -11.65 -16.98 -22.93
N LYS A 314 -12.53 -17.64 -22.17
CA LYS A 314 -13.78 -18.20 -22.68
C LYS A 314 -14.92 -17.82 -21.74
N PRO A 315 -15.92 -17.04 -22.18
CA PRO A 315 -16.05 -16.39 -23.50
C PRO A 315 -15.01 -15.26 -23.76
N PRO A 316 -14.92 -14.72 -24.99
CA PRO A 316 -14.01 -13.61 -25.32
C PRO A 316 -14.29 -12.36 -24.49
N ILE A 317 -13.24 -11.70 -24.02
CA ILE A 317 -13.32 -10.47 -23.23
C ILE A 317 -13.67 -9.27 -24.12
N GLU A 318 -14.53 -8.39 -23.62
CA GLU A 318 -14.87 -7.12 -24.28
C GLU A 318 -14.24 -5.91 -23.59
N THR A 319 -14.16 -5.93 -22.26
CA THR A 319 -13.63 -4.84 -21.45
C THR A 319 -12.54 -5.34 -20.50
N VAL A 320 -11.41 -4.64 -20.44
CA VAL A 320 -10.32 -4.92 -19.51
C VAL A 320 -10.26 -3.80 -18.48
N LEU A 321 -10.37 -4.17 -17.20
CA LEU A 321 -10.21 -3.27 -16.07
C LEU A 321 -8.78 -3.36 -15.55
N ILE A 322 -8.03 -2.25 -15.58
CA ILE A 322 -6.71 -2.13 -14.94
C ILE A 322 -6.93 -1.56 -13.56
N VAL A 323 -6.81 -2.41 -12.56
CA VAL A 323 -7.25 -2.14 -11.19
C VAL A 323 -6.04 -1.86 -10.31
N ASP A 324 -6.16 -0.78 -9.55
CA ASP A 324 -5.27 -0.41 -8.46
C ASP A 324 -6.09 -0.15 -7.20
N THR A 325 -5.50 -0.38 -6.04
CA THR A 325 -6.16 -0.16 -4.75
C THR A 325 -5.80 1.21 -4.16
N GLY A 326 -4.58 1.72 -4.37
CA GLY A 326 -4.06 2.85 -3.59
C GLY A 326 -4.26 4.23 -4.23
N GLY A 327 -4.30 4.24 -5.56
CA GLY A 327 -4.19 5.41 -6.42
C GLY A 327 -2.79 5.63 -7.01
N ASP A 328 -1.89 4.66 -6.93
CA ASP A 328 -0.54 4.73 -7.52
C ASP A 328 -0.59 4.86 -9.06
N VAL A 329 -1.67 4.39 -9.69
CA VAL A 329 -1.92 4.55 -11.14
C VAL A 329 -1.96 6.00 -11.60
N PHE A 330 -2.13 6.97 -10.69
CA PHE A 330 -2.11 8.41 -11.00
C PHE A 330 -0.70 8.98 -11.17
N GLY A 331 0.36 8.19 -11.06
CA GLY A 331 1.71 8.70 -11.25
C GLY A 331 2.24 9.51 -10.07
N ALA A 332 3.47 10.01 -10.20
CA ALA A 332 4.04 11.00 -9.28
C ALA A 332 3.20 12.30 -9.28
N ASP A 333 3.22 13.02 -8.16
CA ASP A 333 2.68 14.38 -8.10
C ASP A 333 3.50 15.34 -8.99
N SER A 334 3.00 16.55 -9.21
CA SER A 334 3.70 17.60 -9.99
C SER A 334 5.09 17.97 -9.42
N ASN A 335 5.43 17.53 -8.21
CA ASN A 335 6.70 17.77 -7.54
C ASN A 335 7.69 16.59 -7.69
N GLY A 336 7.30 15.51 -8.38
CA GLY A 336 8.18 14.41 -8.74
C GLY A 336 8.44 13.41 -7.61
N ALA A 337 7.60 13.34 -6.58
CA ALA A 337 7.68 12.29 -5.57
C ALA A 337 7.30 10.92 -6.18
N ALA A 338 8.19 9.94 -6.05
CA ALA A 338 8.30 8.72 -6.86
C ALA A 338 7.01 7.91 -7.04
N THR A 339 6.74 7.51 -8.28
CA THR A 339 5.74 6.51 -8.68
C THR A 339 6.28 5.08 -8.48
N PRO A 340 5.46 4.10 -8.07
CA PRO A 340 5.71 2.71 -8.43
C PRO A 340 5.65 2.56 -9.94
N ASP A 341 6.79 2.30 -10.58
CA ASP A 341 6.92 2.24 -12.04
C ASP A 341 6.08 1.08 -12.65
N GLN A 342 5.70 0.08 -11.83
CA GLN A 342 4.89 -1.05 -12.27
C GLN A 342 3.49 -0.68 -12.79
N ASP A 343 2.69 0.09 -12.06
CA ASP A 343 1.32 0.46 -12.48
C ASP A 343 1.31 1.26 -13.79
N TYR A 344 2.31 2.13 -13.96
CA TYR A 344 2.53 2.85 -15.22
C TYR A 344 2.93 1.90 -16.35
N ARG A 345 3.86 0.97 -16.11
CA ARG A 345 4.28 -0.05 -17.11
C ARG A 345 3.11 -0.93 -17.53
N VAL A 346 2.22 -1.32 -16.62
CA VAL A 346 1.01 -2.09 -16.95
C VAL A 346 0.07 -1.28 -17.85
N GLN A 347 -0.26 -0.05 -17.47
CA GLN A 347 -1.12 0.83 -18.28
C GLN A 347 -0.51 1.06 -19.68
N LYS A 348 0.81 1.24 -19.76
CA LYS A 348 1.52 1.39 -21.02
C LYS A 348 1.50 0.11 -21.86
N ALA A 349 1.68 -1.06 -21.26
CA ALA A 349 1.71 -2.34 -21.97
C ALA A 349 0.34 -2.77 -22.48
N ILE A 350 -0.75 -2.42 -21.78
CA ILE A 350 -2.11 -2.79 -22.23
C ILE A 350 -2.70 -1.82 -23.26
N THR A 351 -2.28 -0.54 -23.25
CA THR A 351 -2.81 0.50 -24.15
C THR A 351 -2.77 0.16 -25.64
N PRO A 352 -1.71 -0.49 -26.19
CA PRO A 352 -1.70 -0.96 -27.57
C PRO A 352 -2.85 -1.91 -27.95
N LEU A 353 -3.51 -2.53 -26.96
CA LEU A 353 -4.65 -3.45 -27.19
C LEU A 353 -6.01 -2.73 -27.21
N SER A 354 -6.03 -1.39 -27.21
CA SER A 354 -7.27 -0.57 -27.20
C SER A 354 -8.14 -0.69 -28.44
N ASP A 355 -7.62 -1.21 -29.54
CA ASP A 355 -8.41 -1.53 -30.74
C ASP A 355 -9.17 -2.87 -30.59
N GLU A 356 -8.72 -3.74 -29.69
CA GLU A 356 -9.33 -5.06 -29.42
C GLU A 356 -10.27 -5.04 -28.22
N TYR A 357 -9.95 -4.25 -27.19
CA TYR A 357 -10.69 -4.20 -25.92
C TYR A 357 -11.02 -2.76 -25.51
N ASN A 358 -12.15 -2.57 -24.82
CA ASN A 358 -12.35 -1.34 -24.05
C ASN A 358 -11.40 -1.38 -22.84
N LEU A 359 -10.63 -0.32 -22.61
CA LEU A 359 -9.65 -0.25 -21.52
C LEU A 359 -10.07 0.78 -20.48
N VAL A 360 -10.24 0.33 -19.24
CA VAL A 360 -10.70 1.17 -18.13
C VAL A 360 -9.72 1.02 -16.96
N THR A 361 -9.13 2.12 -16.51
CA THR A 361 -8.36 2.15 -15.27
C THR A 361 -9.32 2.37 -14.11
N VAL A 362 -9.19 1.56 -13.06
CA VAL A 362 -10.05 1.59 -11.88
C VAL A 362 -9.22 1.73 -10.61
N VAL A 363 -9.60 2.66 -9.73
CA VAL A 363 -9.00 2.81 -8.40
C VAL A 363 -10.02 2.47 -7.33
N VAL A 364 -9.74 1.44 -6.53
CA VAL A 364 -10.58 0.96 -5.43
C VAL A 364 -10.00 1.43 -4.11
N ALA A 365 -10.62 2.40 -3.43
CA ALA A 365 -10.09 3.07 -2.24
C ALA A 365 -9.05 4.17 -2.51
N PRO A 366 -9.37 5.16 -3.37
CA PRO A 366 -8.46 6.25 -3.68
C PRO A 366 -8.04 7.01 -2.40
N GLY A 367 -6.74 7.34 -2.32
CA GLY A 367 -6.21 8.25 -1.31
C GLY A 367 -5.29 7.66 -0.25
N VAL A 368 -4.95 6.36 -0.34
CA VAL A 368 -3.88 5.77 0.49
C VAL A 368 -2.52 6.10 -0.11
N ASP A 369 -2.34 5.82 -1.40
CA ASP A 369 -1.09 6.00 -2.12
C ASP A 369 -1.25 7.00 -3.30
N ALA A 370 -2.47 7.52 -3.51
CA ALA A 370 -2.75 8.53 -4.53
C ALA A 370 -1.99 9.86 -4.31
N PRO A 371 -1.42 10.48 -5.35
CA PRO A 371 -0.84 11.82 -5.26
C PRO A 371 -1.93 12.88 -5.01
N ASN A 372 -1.52 14.02 -4.46
CA ASN A 372 -2.45 15.12 -4.13
C ASN A 372 -3.20 15.67 -5.36
N ASP A 373 -2.63 15.52 -6.57
CA ASP A 373 -3.22 15.98 -7.83
C ASP A 373 -4.08 14.90 -8.54
N ALA A 374 -4.32 13.76 -7.89
CA ALA A 374 -5.13 12.66 -8.43
C ALA A 374 -6.55 13.09 -8.85
N PRO A 375 -7.32 13.88 -8.07
CA PRO A 375 -8.64 14.34 -8.51
C PRO A 375 -8.63 15.16 -9.80
N GLN A 376 -7.60 15.99 -9.99
CA GLN A 376 -7.43 16.77 -11.21
C GLN A 376 -7.08 15.88 -12.41
N LYS A 377 -6.18 14.90 -12.21
CA LYS A 377 -5.83 13.91 -13.25
C LYS A 377 -7.05 13.08 -13.67
N ALA A 378 -7.81 12.57 -12.69
CA ALA A 378 -9.04 11.82 -12.93
C ALA A 378 -10.06 12.65 -13.73
N SER A 379 -10.27 13.92 -13.35
CA SER A 379 -11.18 14.81 -14.05
C SER A 379 -10.76 15.06 -15.50
N LYS A 380 -9.47 15.33 -15.74
CA LYS A 380 -8.92 15.55 -17.09
C LYS A 380 -9.00 14.30 -17.97
N ALA A 381 -8.87 13.11 -17.38
CA ALA A 381 -9.02 11.85 -18.09
C ALA A 381 -10.48 11.50 -18.43
N GLY A 382 -11.47 12.32 -18.04
CA GLY A 382 -12.88 12.00 -18.20
C GLY A 382 -13.37 10.93 -17.20
N GLY A 383 -12.74 10.88 -16.03
CA GLY A 383 -13.09 9.94 -14.98
C GLY A 383 -14.48 10.17 -14.38
N VAL A 384 -15.06 9.07 -13.89
CA VAL A 384 -16.33 9.06 -13.15
C VAL A 384 -16.11 8.43 -11.77
N VAL A 385 -16.96 8.81 -10.82
CA VAL A 385 -16.96 8.25 -9.47
C VAL A 385 -18.16 7.34 -9.29
N TYR A 386 -17.93 6.09 -8.91
CA TYR A 386 -18.95 5.18 -8.40
C TYR A 386 -18.91 5.18 -6.88
N LYS A 387 -20.06 5.40 -6.25
CA LYS A 387 -20.21 5.36 -4.79
C LYS A 387 -21.04 4.13 -4.43
N PRO A 388 -20.42 3.05 -3.95
CA PRO A 388 -21.14 1.84 -3.59
C PRO A 388 -22.24 2.13 -2.58
N THR A 389 -23.37 1.45 -2.74
CA THR A 389 -24.48 1.44 -1.79
C THR A 389 -24.06 0.88 -0.44
N LYS A 390 -24.91 1.04 0.57
CA LYS A 390 -24.64 0.48 1.90
C LYS A 390 -24.51 -1.04 1.86
N GLU A 391 -25.37 -1.69 1.07
CA GLU A 391 -25.41 -3.14 0.89
C GLU A 391 -24.13 -3.63 0.20
N GLU A 392 -23.67 -2.93 -0.85
CA GLU A 392 -22.40 -3.23 -1.51
C GLU A 392 -21.21 -3.02 -0.57
N ASN A 393 -21.18 -1.94 0.20
CA ASN A 393 -20.13 -1.70 1.20
C ASN A 393 -20.05 -2.82 2.24
N LEU A 394 -21.20 -3.32 2.71
CA LEU A 394 -21.26 -4.48 3.62
C LEU A 394 -20.77 -5.77 2.95
N MET A 395 -21.14 -6.00 1.69
CA MET A 395 -20.65 -7.13 0.90
C MET A 395 -19.13 -7.08 0.72
N LEU A 396 -18.58 -5.92 0.34
CA LEU A 396 -17.14 -5.72 0.20
C LEU A 396 -16.40 -5.99 1.50
N LEU A 397 -16.95 -5.52 2.63
CA LEU A 397 -16.40 -5.77 3.95
C LEU A 397 -16.42 -7.27 4.33
N ASP A 398 -17.52 -7.98 4.07
CA ASP A 398 -17.61 -9.44 4.31
C ASP A 398 -16.61 -10.23 3.44
N LEU A 399 -16.50 -9.87 2.15
CA LEU A 399 -15.53 -10.47 1.24
C LEU A 399 -14.11 -10.29 1.78
N LEU A 400 -13.73 -9.07 2.15
CA LEU A 400 -12.38 -8.77 2.65
C LEU A 400 -12.10 -9.46 3.98
N ALA A 401 -12.95 -9.24 4.98
CA ALA A 401 -12.67 -9.68 6.34
C ALA A 401 -12.89 -11.19 6.53
N THR A 402 -14.00 -11.72 6.00
CA THR A 402 -14.43 -13.09 6.32
C THR A 402 -14.07 -14.09 5.23
N LYS A 403 -14.28 -13.75 3.95
CA LYS A 403 -14.05 -14.70 2.84
C LYS A 403 -12.59 -14.79 2.43
N TYR A 404 -11.94 -13.63 2.26
CA TYR A 404 -10.55 -13.53 1.83
C TYR A 404 -9.58 -13.51 3.00
N LYS A 405 -10.08 -13.23 4.22
CA LYS A 405 -9.31 -13.13 5.48
C LYS A 405 -8.19 -12.08 5.41
N MET A 406 -8.47 -10.96 4.77
CA MET A 406 -7.53 -9.82 4.60
C MET A 406 -7.59 -8.83 5.77
N ASP A 407 -8.12 -9.23 6.92
CA ASP A 407 -8.27 -8.40 8.12
C ASP A 407 -7.02 -8.39 9.01
N GLY A 408 -5.96 -9.11 8.61
CA GLY A 408 -4.70 -9.20 9.37
C GLY A 408 -4.70 -10.25 10.49
N SER A 409 -5.78 -11.04 10.61
CA SER A 409 -5.85 -12.21 11.50
C SER A 409 -4.98 -13.37 11.02
N ASP A 410 -4.87 -13.55 9.70
CA ASP A 410 -3.94 -14.47 9.07
C ASP A 410 -2.65 -13.71 8.68
N PRO A 411 -1.49 -14.07 9.25
CA PRO A 411 -0.24 -13.39 8.96
C PRO A 411 0.22 -13.53 7.51
N SER A 412 -0.36 -14.40 6.66
CA SER A 412 -0.06 -14.43 5.22
C SER A 412 -1.06 -13.64 4.37
N ARG A 413 -2.17 -13.14 4.93
CA ARG A 413 -3.26 -12.47 4.20
C ARG A 413 -3.54 -11.08 4.74
N PHE A 414 -2.86 -10.09 4.17
CA PHE A 414 -3.04 -8.70 4.57
C PHE A 414 -2.59 -7.75 3.45
N GLY A 415 -3.06 -6.50 3.53
CA GLY A 415 -2.60 -5.39 2.69
C GLY A 415 -2.89 -4.08 3.41
N LYS A 416 -1.92 -3.15 3.45
CA LYS A 416 -2.06 -1.84 4.12
C LYS A 416 -3.30 -1.11 3.59
N THR A 417 -3.39 -1.02 2.26
CA THR A 417 -4.47 -0.36 1.53
C THR A 417 -5.81 -1.09 1.72
N THR A 418 -5.81 -2.43 1.68
CA THR A 418 -7.01 -3.25 1.95
C THR A 418 -7.53 -3.10 3.38
N LEU A 419 -6.63 -2.98 4.38
CA LEU A 419 -7.01 -2.73 5.77
C LEU A 419 -7.54 -1.30 5.95
N ALA A 420 -6.97 -0.32 5.24
CA ALA A 420 -7.48 1.05 5.22
C ALA A 420 -8.89 1.13 4.60
N LEU A 421 -9.13 0.44 3.48
CA LEU A 421 -10.46 0.28 2.90
C LEU A 421 -11.44 -0.33 3.90
N GLN A 422 -11.09 -1.43 4.58
CA GLN A 422 -11.96 -2.03 5.60
C GLN A 422 -12.28 -1.07 6.75
N ALA A 423 -11.31 -0.26 7.20
CA ALA A 423 -11.56 0.76 8.21
C ALA A 423 -12.59 1.79 7.69
N ARG A 424 -12.43 2.24 6.44
CA ARG A 424 -13.37 3.17 5.81
C ARG A 424 -14.78 2.58 5.67
N LEU A 425 -14.90 1.32 5.22
CA LEU A 425 -16.18 0.62 5.09
C LEU A 425 -16.89 0.44 6.43
N ARG A 426 -16.15 0.43 7.55
CA ARG A 426 -16.70 0.46 8.92
C ARG A 426 -17.07 1.86 9.42
N GLY A 427 -16.93 2.89 8.57
CA GLY A 427 -17.26 4.28 8.88
C GLY A 427 -16.15 5.06 9.59
N VAL A 428 -14.94 4.53 9.67
CA VAL A 428 -13.80 5.23 10.29
C VAL A 428 -13.27 6.32 9.36
N VAL A 429 -12.91 7.47 9.93
CA VAL A 429 -12.24 8.60 9.26
C VAL A 429 -11.16 9.15 10.18
N GLY A 430 -10.06 9.63 9.61
CA GLY A 430 -8.91 10.17 10.34
C GLY A 430 -7.83 9.11 10.61
N TRP A 431 -6.86 9.49 11.45
CA TRP A 431 -5.71 8.64 11.74
C TRP A 431 -6.10 7.32 12.39
N THR A 432 -5.72 6.21 11.77
CA THR A 432 -6.01 4.85 12.22
C THR A 432 -4.74 4.00 12.17
N SER A 433 -4.54 3.15 13.19
CA SER A 433 -3.52 2.11 13.14
C SER A 433 -4.15 0.84 12.54
N VAL A 434 -3.78 0.50 11.31
CA VAL A 434 -4.28 -0.68 10.60
C VAL A 434 -3.60 -1.94 11.13
N ASP A 435 -4.32 -3.07 11.18
CA ASP A 435 -3.86 -4.30 11.85
C ASP A 435 -2.89 -5.15 11.01
N LEU A 436 -1.78 -4.54 10.59
CA LEU A 436 -0.68 -5.26 9.96
C LEU A 436 -0.03 -6.29 10.93
N PRO A 437 0.49 -7.43 10.43
CA PRO A 437 1.21 -8.38 11.26
C PRO A 437 2.49 -7.77 11.88
N PRO A 438 2.82 -8.07 13.15
CA PRO A 438 3.96 -7.45 13.84
C PRO A 438 5.30 -7.58 13.11
N TYR A 439 5.55 -8.72 12.44
CA TYR A 439 6.82 -8.97 11.73
C TYR A 439 7.04 -8.04 10.53
N VAL A 440 5.98 -7.40 10.00
CA VAL A 440 6.03 -6.44 8.88
C VAL A 440 6.38 -5.03 9.37
N ILE A 441 6.08 -4.73 10.64
CA ILE A 441 6.27 -3.40 11.25
C ILE A 441 7.56 -3.37 12.06
N ASP A 442 7.95 -4.48 12.68
CA ASP A 442 9.10 -4.62 13.57
C ASP A 442 10.39 -5.09 12.86
N THR A 443 10.36 -5.12 11.53
CA THR A 443 11.52 -5.47 10.70
C THR A 443 12.41 -4.26 10.44
N TRP A 444 13.71 -4.52 10.27
CA TRP A 444 14.74 -3.52 9.97
C TRP A 444 15.08 -3.42 8.48
N GLU A 445 14.47 -4.27 7.65
CA GLU A 445 14.77 -4.29 6.22
C GLU A 445 13.93 -3.30 5.43
N ASN A 446 12.61 -3.26 5.66
CA ASN A 446 11.67 -2.38 4.93
C ASN A 446 10.32 -2.20 5.68
N PRO A 447 10.32 -1.79 6.96
CA PRO A 447 9.12 -1.79 7.77
C PRO A 447 7.98 -1.00 7.12
N TRP A 448 6.77 -1.52 7.23
CA TRP A 448 5.57 -0.80 6.83
C TRP A 448 5.09 0.09 7.96
N ASN A 449 4.79 1.35 7.63
CA ASN A 449 4.09 2.23 8.55
C ASN A 449 2.66 1.72 8.73
N SER A 450 2.28 1.45 9.98
CA SER A 450 0.96 0.93 10.33
C SER A 450 -0.11 2.00 10.53
N PHE A 451 0.26 3.28 10.48
CA PHE A 451 -0.64 4.41 10.68
C PHE A 451 -1.03 5.01 9.33
N VAL A 452 -2.33 5.02 9.05
CA VAL A 452 -2.89 5.53 7.80
C VAL A 452 -3.97 6.56 8.13
N TYR A 453 -4.01 7.65 7.39
CA TYR A 453 -5.11 8.61 7.48
C TYR A 453 -6.28 8.11 6.61
N ILE A 454 -7.36 7.68 7.25
CA ILE A 454 -8.53 7.15 6.54
C ILE A 454 -9.36 8.32 6.01
N ARG A 455 -9.48 8.42 4.69
CA ARG A 455 -10.19 9.50 3.98
C ARG A 455 -11.60 9.08 3.62
N GLU A 456 -12.49 10.06 3.46
CA GLU A 456 -13.88 9.79 3.04
C GLU A 456 -13.95 9.13 1.66
N CYS A 457 -13.12 9.58 0.72
CA CYS A 457 -13.05 9.05 -0.64
C CYS A 457 -12.56 7.60 -0.73
N MET A 458 -12.01 7.01 0.34
CA MET A 458 -11.54 5.61 0.31
C MET A 458 -12.67 4.59 0.17
N SER A 459 -13.94 4.99 0.26
CA SER A 459 -15.10 4.14 -0.09
C SER A 459 -15.54 4.31 -1.54
N ASP A 460 -14.98 5.29 -2.26
CA ASP A 460 -15.32 5.56 -3.65
C ASP A 460 -14.54 4.62 -4.57
N ILE A 461 -15.07 4.43 -5.78
CA ILE A 461 -14.40 3.72 -6.87
C ILE A 461 -14.28 4.70 -8.04
N ILE A 462 -13.05 4.99 -8.47
CA ILE A 462 -12.80 5.91 -9.58
C ILE A 462 -12.58 5.08 -10.84
N LEU A 463 -13.33 5.36 -11.90
CA LEU A 463 -13.19 4.70 -13.20
C LEU A 463 -12.78 5.75 -14.23
N MET A 464 -11.82 5.40 -15.08
CA MET A 464 -11.26 6.30 -16.10
C MET A 464 -10.96 5.53 -17.39
N PRO A 465 -11.11 6.13 -18.58
CA PRO A 465 -10.59 5.55 -19.80
C PRO A 465 -9.06 5.51 -19.74
N THR A 466 -8.46 4.32 -19.82
CA THR A 466 -6.99 4.17 -19.74
C THR A 466 -6.23 5.01 -20.78
N PRO A 467 -6.67 5.07 -22.06
CA PRO A 467 -5.96 5.87 -23.07
C PRO A 467 -5.92 7.37 -22.78
N GLU A 468 -6.89 7.89 -22.01
CA GLU A 468 -6.97 9.31 -21.64
C GLU A 468 -6.18 9.61 -20.36
N LEU A 469 -6.06 8.64 -19.44
CA LEU A 469 -5.26 8.77 -18.23
C LEU A 469 -3.76 8.70 -18.53
N LEU A 470 -3.32 7.75 -19.38
CA LEU A 470 -1.91 7.45 -19.61
C LEU A 470 -1.05 8.69 -19.96
N PRO A 471 -1.48 9.61 -20.85
CA PRO A 471 -0.71 10.81 -21.18
C PRO A 471 -0.54 11.80 -20.02
N LEU A 472 -1.41 11.75 -19.00
CA LEU A 472 -1.37 12.64 -17.83
C LEU A 472 -0.39 12.18 -16.75
N ILE A 473 0.03 10.92 -16.82
CA ILE A 473 0.89 10.26 -15.82
C ILE A 473 2.25 9.87 -16.40
N GLU A 474 2.45 10.02 -17.72
CA GLU A 474 3.73 9.76 -18.37
C GLU A 474 4.80 10.69 -17.79
N PRO A 475 5.94 10.16 -17.29
CA PRO A 475 7.02 10.97 -16.76
C PRO A 475 7.51 11.96 -17.81
N ALA A 476 7.60 13.25 -17.45
CA ALA A 476 8.17 14.25 -18.34
C ALA A 476 9.58 13.80 -18.76
N LYS A 477 9.84 13.69 -20.07
CA LYS A 477 11.17 13.37 -20.60
C LYS A 477 12.16 14.36 -19.97
N LYS A 478 13.04 13.89 -19.08
CA LYS A 478 14.18 14.68 -18.61
C LYS A 478 14.89 15.18 -19.86
N LYS A 479 14.82 16.50 -20.14
CA LYS A 479 15.72 17.12 -21.11
C LYS A 479 17.12 16.76 -20.63
N ARG A 480 17.79 15.86 -21.35
CA ARG A 480 19.22 15.61 -21.15
C ARG A 480 19.89 16.97 -21.36
N GLY A 481 20.30 17.60 -20.26
CA GLY A 481 21.14 18.78 -20.32
C GLY A 481 22.38 18.42 -21.13
N LEU A 482 22.63 19.20 -22.17
CA LEU A 482 23.94 19.31 -22.80
C LEU A 482 24.97 19.81 -21.80
#